data_AF-A0A2X3ERM5-F1
#
_entry.id   AF-A0A2X3ERM5-F1
#
_cell.length_a   1.000
_cell.length_b   1.000
_cell.length_c   1.000
_cell.angle_alpha   90.00
_cell.angle_beta   90.00
_cell.angle_gamma   90.00
#
_symmetry.space_group_name_H-M   'P 1'
#
loop_
_entity.id
_entity.type
_entity.pdbx_description
1 polymer ?
#
loop_
_entity_poly.entity_id
_entity_poly.type
_entity_poly.pdbx_seq_one_letter_code
_entity_poly.pdbx_strand_id
1 'polypeptide(L)' 'MQQGPIFSHSAMVLQAAIHGQGVALANNVMAQSEIEAGRLVCPFNDVLVSKNAFYLCLP' A
#
# COMPACT_ATOMS: atom_id res chain seq x y z
N MET A 1 0.54 20.41 -15.02
CA MET A 1 -0.27 19.47 -14.22
C MET A 1 0.56 19.11 -13.00
N GLN A 2 0.11 19.45 -11.79
CA GLN A 2 0.84 19.11 -10.57
C GLN A 2 0.64 17.61 -10.31
N GLN A 3 1.71 16.82 -10.43
CA GLN A 3 1.72 15.45 -9.96
C GLN A 3 1.66 15.48 -8.42
N GLY A 4 0.80 14.65 -7.84
CA GLY A 4 0.76 14.45 -6.39
C GLY A 4 2.11 13.93 -5.86
N PRO A 5 2.24 13.81 -4.53
CA PRO A 5 3.48 13.33 -3.91
C PRO A 5 3.88 11.95 -4.45
N ILE A 6 5.15 11.83 -4.84
CA ILE A 6 5.74 10.57 -5.33
C ILE A 6 6.59 9.99 -4.20
N PHE A 7 6.35 8.72 -3.89
CA PHE A 7 7.08 8.00 -2.85
C PHE A 7 7.93 6.89 -3.47
N SER A 8 9.20 6.82 -3.07
CA SER A 8 10.12 5.77 -3.56
C SER A 8 9.87 4.38 -2.98
N HIS A 9 9.15 4.30 -1.84
CA HIS A 9 8.91 3.04 -1.12
C HIS A 9 7.43 2.90 -0.79
N SER A 10 6.88 1.70 -0.98
CA SER A 10 5.47 1.39 -0.73
C SER A 10 5.04 1.66 0.72
N ALA A 11 5.96 1.49 1.70
CA ALA A 11 5.68 1.80 3.10
C ALA A 11 5.33 3.28 3.33
N MET A 12 5.95 4.20 2.59
CA MET A 12 5.65 5.63 2.75
C MET A 12 4.27 5.98 2.19
N VAL A 13 3.83 5.30 1.13
CA VAL A 13 2.48 5.46 0.57
C VAL A 13 1.42 5.04 1.59
N LEU A 14 1.65 3.93 2.31
CA LEU A 14 0.77 3.51 3.40
C LEU A 14 0.74 4.52 4.54
N GLN A 15 1.90 5.07 4.93
CA GLN A 15 1.95 6.11 5.95
C GLN A 15 1.17 7.37 5.53
N ALA A 16 1.31 7.81 4.28
CA ALA A 16 0.55 8.96 3.78
C ALA A 16 -0.97 8.72 3.87
N ALA A 17 -1.44 7.51 3.52
CA ALA A 17 -2.85 7.16 3.64
C ALA A 17 -3.34 7.09 5.10
N ILE A 18 -2.54 6.52 6.01
CA ILE A 18 -2.84 6.47 7.46
C ILE A 18 -3.02 7.88 8.02
N HIS A 19 -2.20 8.83 7.57
CA HIS A 19 -2.28 10.24 7.98
C HIS A 19 -3.33 11.05 7.21
N GLY A 20 -4.20 10.40 6.42
CA GLY A 20 -5.30 11.04 5.72
C GLY A 20 -4.89 11.89 4.51
N GLN A 21 -3.69 11.69 3.95
CA GLN A 21 -3.21 12.46 2.79
C GLN A 21 -3.77 11.96 1.45
N GLY A 22 -4.61 10.92 1.44
CA GLY A 22 -5.26 10.40 0.24
C GLY A 22 -5.55 8.90 0.31
N VAL A 23 -5.71 8.29 -0.86
CA VAL A 23 -5.95 6.85 -1.03
C VAL A 23 -4.70 6.19 -1.61
N ALA A 24 -4.29 5.07 -1.02
CA ALA A 24 -3.13 4.29 -1.44
C ALA A 24 -3.53 3.03 -2.20
N LEU A 25 -2.88 2.76 -3.33
CA LEU A 25 -2.82 1.43 -3.92
C LEU A 25 -1.57 0.73 -3.38
N ALA A 26 -1.75 -0.37 -2.65
CA ALA A 26 -0.67 -1.06 -1.94
C ALA A 26 -0.81 -2.58 -2.03
N ASN A 27 0.26 -3.31 -1.69
CA ASN A 27 0.21 -4.75 -1.56
C ASN A 27 -0.63 -5.15 -0.33
N ASN A 28 -1.54 -6.11 -0.51
CA ASN A 28 -2.45 -6.59 0.54
C ASN A 28 -1.71 -7.03 1.81
N VAL A 29 -0.59 -7.74 1.68
CA VAL A 29 0.21 -8.24 2.82
C VAL A 29 0.79 -7.07 3.62
N MET A 30 1.23 -6.01 2.94
CA MET A 30 1.80 -4.84 3.62
C MET A 30 0.73 -3.98 4.31
N ALA A 31 -0.50 -3.94 3.77
CA ALA A 31 -1.60 -3.15 4.33
C ALA A 31 -2.37 -3.88 5.43
N GLN A 32 -2.27 -5.22 5.51
CA GLN A 32 -3.10 -6.06 6.35
C GLN A 32 -3.07 -5.66 7.84
N SER A 33 -1.88 -5.43 8.40
CA SER A 33 -1.75 -5.04 9.82
C SER A 33 -2.47 -3.73 10.15
N GLU A 34 -2.47 -2.79 9.22
CA GLU A 34 -3.07 -1.47 9.38
C GLU A 34 -4.58 -1.51 9.22
N ILE A 35 -5.08 -2.41 8.35
CA ILE A 35 -6.51 -2.67 8.18
C ILE A 35 -7.07 -3.40 9.41
N GLU A 36 -6.38 -4.43 9.90
CA GLU A 36 -6.78 -5.17 11.11
C GLU A 36 -6.79 -4.28 12.34
N ALA A 37 -5.85 -3.34 12.44
CA ALA A 37 -5.83 -2.35 13.51
C ALA A 37 -6.86 -1.21 13.34
N GLY A 38 -7.62 -1.20 12.25
CA GLY A 38 -8.65 -0.19 11.96
C GLY A 38 -8.11 1.19 11.56
N ARG A 39 -6.81 1.32 11.29
CA ARG A 39 -6.21 2.58 10.82
C ARG A 39 -6.44 2.82 9.33
N LEU A 40 -6.56 1.74 8.56
CA LEU A 40 -6.91 1.77 7.14
C LEU A 40 -8.19 0.96 6.89
N VAL A 41 -8.85 1.29 5.79
CA VAL A 41 -9.97 0.53 5.24
C VAL A 41 -9.73 0.32 3.75
N CYS A 42 -10.23 -0.78 3.19
CA CYS A 42 -10.22 -1.02 1.75
C CYS A 42 -11.58 -0.58 1.17
N PRO A 43 -11.67 0.59 0.52
CA PRO A 43 -12.95 1.11 0.04
C PRO A 43 -13.48 0.39 -1.21
N PHE A 44 -12.62 -0.34 -1.93
CA PHE A 44 -12.97 -1.05 -3.16
C PHE A 44 -12.51 -2.51 -3.06
N ASN A 45 -13.30 -3.44 -3.59
CA ASN A 45 -12.95 -4.85 -3.62
C ASN A 45 -12.13 -5.24 -4.87
N ASP A 46 -11.81 -4.28 -5.74
CA ASP A 46 -10.99 -4.51 -6.93
C ASP A 46 -9.53 -4.79 -6.54
N VAL A 47 -8.98 -5.88 -7.09
CA VAL A 47 -7.60 -6.28 -6.83
C VAL A 47 -6.83 -6.35 -8.14
N LEU A 48 -5.67 -5.70 -8.17
CA LEU A 48 -4.74 -5.78 -9.29
C LEU A 48 -3.75 -6.92 -9.06
N VAL A 49 -3.91 -8.00 -9.81
CA VAL A 49 -2.99 -9.14 -9.76
C VAL A 49 -1.70 -8.79 -10.47
N SER A 50 -0.60 -8.76 -9.73
CA SER A 50 0.74 -8.61 -10.30
C SER A 50 1.35 -9.97 -10.63
N LYS A 51 2.10 -10.04 -11.73
CA LYS A 51 2.93 -11.21 -12.06
C LYS A 51 4.24 -11.25 -11.25
N ASN A 52 4.59 -10.15 -10.58
CA ASN A 52 5.77 -10.05 -9.75
C ASN A 52 5.50 -10.69 -8.39
N ALA A 53 6.53 -11.32 -7.82
CA ALA A 53 6.47 -11.97 -6.51
C ALA A 53 7.65 -11.54 -5.64
N PHE A 54 7.50 -11.70 -4.33
CA PHE A 54 8.60 -11.60 -3.38
C PHE A 54 9.31 -12.96 -3.30
N TYR A 55 10.64 -12.96 -3.40
CA TYR A 55 11.47 -14.16 -3.35
C TYR A 55 12.38 -14.12 -2.11
N LEU A 56 12.52 -15.26 -1.44
CA LEU A 56 13.51 -15.44 -0.40
C LEU A 56 14.82 -15.89 -1.06
N CYS A 57 15.88 -15.09 -0.91
CA CYS A 57 17.22 -15.46 -1.35
C CYS A 57 18.03 -15.91 -0.13
N LEU A 58 18.49 -17.16 -0.15
CA LEU A 58 19.42 -17.74 0.82
C LEU A 58 20.81 -17.87 0.15
N PRO A 59 21.90 -17.77 0.92
CA PRO A 59 23.27 -17.92 0.40
C PRO A 59 23.54 -19.32 -0.14
#